data_AF-A0A227J1Z5-F1
#
_entry.id   AF-A0A227J1Z5-F1
#
_cell.length_a   1.000
_cell.length_b   1.000
_cell.length_c   1.000
_cell.angle_alpha   90.00
_cell.angle_beta   90.00
_cell.angle_gamma   90.00
#
_symmetry.space_group_name_H-M   'P 1'
#
loop_
_entity.id
_entity.type
_entity.pdbx_description
1 polymer ?
#
loop_
_entity_poly.entity_id
_entity_poly.type
_entity_poly.pdbx_seq_one_letter_code
_entity_poly.pdbx_strand_id
1 'polypeptide(L)'
;VRLVPIAKRGVNYVSPTRTNIVSGKYPLSRYLYVYVNKHPDYPLSPIEAEFIRFMFSAQGQALVEKDGYVPITADFAAEELKKVGL
;
A
#
# COMPACT_ATOMS: atom_id res chain seq x y z
N VAL A 1 10.14 -17.95 -10.23
CA VAL A 1 9.82 -18.06 -8.78
C VAL A 1 8.53 -18.86 -8.63
N ARG A 2 8.40 -19.69 -7.58
CA ARG A 2 7.17 -20.45 -7.28
C ARG A 2 6.47 -19.86 -6.06
N LEU A 3 5.20 -19.51 -6.21
CA LEU A 3 4.35 -19.03 -5.10
C LEU A 3 3.87 -20.22 -4.25
N VAL A 4 3.94 -20.09 -2.93
CA VAL A 4 3.59 -21.15 -1.98
C VAL A 4 2.46 -20.67 -1.06
N PRO A 5 1.35 -21.42 -0.94
CA PRO A 5 0.31 -21.12 0.03
C PRO A 5 0.82 -21.30 1.46
N ILE A 6 0.39 -20.43 2.38
CA ILE A 6 0.81 -20.48 3.79
C ILE A 6 -0.40 -20.33 4.71
N ALA A 7 -0.29 -20.88 5.91
CA ALA A 7 -1.25 -20.73 6.99
C ALA A 7 -0.59 -19.97 8.14
N LYS A 8 -1.34 -19.09 8.83
CA LYS A 8 -0.83 -18.44 10.05
C LYS A 8 -0.54 -19.46 11.14
N ARG A 9 -1.39 -20.49 11.24
CA ARG A 9 -1.26 -21.69 12.07
C ARG A 9 -2.04 -22.84 11.41
N GLY A 10 -1.55 -24.07 11.52
CA GLY A 10 -2.30 -25.27 11.11
C GLY A 10 -2.44 -25.47 9.60
N VAL A 11 -3.61 -25.94 9.18
CA VAL A 11 -3.86 -26.53 7.84
C VAL A 11 -4.63 -25.63 6.87
N ASN A 12 -5.06 -24.44 7.31
CA ASN A 12 -5.84 -23.51 6.49
C ASN A 12 -4.91 -22.65 5.61
N TYR A 13 -4.29 -23.28 4.62
CA TYR A 13 -3.37 -22.63 3.70
C TYR A 13 -4.10 -21.67 2.76
N VAL A 14 -3.55 -20.47 2.59
CA VAL A 14 -4.08 -19.44 1.70
C VAL A 14 -3.03 -19.11 0.65
N SER A 15 -3.43 -19.08 -0.63
CA SER A 15 -2.54 -18.69 -1.74
C SER A 15 -2.29 -17.17 -1.76
N PRO A 16 -1.08 -16.72 -2.16
CA PRO A 16 -0.73 -15.29 -2.27
C PRO A 16 -1.35 -14.62 -3.51
N THR A 17 -2.67 -14.65 -3.64
CA THR A 17 -3.37 -13.94 -4.72
C THR A 17 -3.60 -12.49 -4.33
N ARG A 18 -3.71 -11.58 -5.30
CA ARG A 18 -4.06 -10.16 -5.07
C ARG A 18 -5.30 -10.02 -4.20
N THR A 19 -6.36 -10.77 -4.50
CA THR A 19 -7.60 -10.79 -3.71
C THR A 19 -7.37 -11.21 -2.26
N ASN A 20 -6.56 -12.25 -2.02
CA ASN A 20 -6.27 -12.71 -0.65
C ASN A 20 -5.37 -11.73 0.12
N ILE A 21 -4.44 -11.06 -0.56
CA ILE A 21 -3.55 -10.07 0.05
C ILE A 21 -4.32 -8.82 0.45
N VAL A 22 -5.10 -8.25 -0.48
CA VAL A 22 -5.89 -7.02 -0.24
C VAL A 22 -6.98 -7.24 0.81
N SER A 23 -7.59 -8.43 0.86
CA SER A 23 -8.57 -8.77 1.90
C SER A 23 -7.96 -9.14 3.26
N GLY A 24 -6.63 -9.23 3.36
CA GLY A 24 -5.93 -9.66 4.58
C GLY A 24 -6.05 -11.17 4.88
N LYS A 25 -6.66 -11.96 3.99
CA LYS A 25 -6.76 -13.43 4.13
C LYS A 25 -5.41 -14.12 3.99
N TYR A 26 -4.54 -13.61 3.11
CA TYR A 26 -3.18 -14.13 2.99
C TYR A 26 -2.36 -13.66 4.20
N PRO A 27 -1.81 -14.56 5.02
CA PRO A 27 -1.34 -14.20 6.36
C PRO A 27 0.06 -13.57 6.40
N LEU A 28 0.79 -13.51 5.28
CA LEU A 28 2.11 -12.90 5.18
C LEU A 28 2.12 -11.81 4.11
N SER A 29 1.44 -10.72 4.41
CA SER A 29 1.54 -9.46 3.67
C SER A 29 1.85 -8.33 4.63
N ARG A 30 2.43 -7.25 4.11
CA ARG A 30 2.63 -6.01 4.86
C ARG A 30 2.50 -4.83 3.90
N TYR A 31 2.09 -3.69 4.44
CA TYR A 31 2.24 -2.43 3.73
C TYR A 31 3.72 -2.06 3.62
N LEU A 32 4.05 -1.33 2.56
CA LEU A 32 5.29 -0.58 2.47
C LEU A 32 5.02 0.81 3.03
N TYR A 33 5.57 1.09 4.20
CA TYR A 33 5.38 2.37 4.87
C TYR A 33 6.38 3.40 4.37
N VAL A 34 5.90 4.63 4.18
CA VAL A 34 6.72 5.83 3.97
C VAL A 34 6.47 6.76 5.15
N TYR A 35 7.56 7.21 5.77
CA TYR A 35 7.50 8.15 6.88
C TYR A 35 7.68 9.56 6.37
N VAL A 36 6.77 10.44 6.72
CA VAL A 36 6.81 11.86 6.37
C VAL A 36 6.92 12.64 7.67
N ASN A 37 8.01 13.39 7.82
CA ASN A 37 8.19 14.27 8.97
C ASN A 37 7.41 15.58 8.77
N LYS A 38 6.09 15.50 8.84
CA LYS A 38 5.19 16.64 8.66
C LYS A 38 5.01 17.38 9.99
N HIS A 39 5.28 18.68 10.00
CA HIS A 39 4.92 19.53 11.13
C HIS A 39 3.39 19.59 11.29
N PRO A 40 2.82 19.46 12.50
CA PRO A 40 1.37 19.43 12.70
C PRO A 40 0.68 20.69 12.14
N ASP A 41 1.24 21.87 12.44
CA ASP A 41 0.62 23.16 12.12
C ASP A 41 0.98 23.73 10.74
N TYR A 42 1.94 23.13 10.04
CA TYR A 42 2.34 23.62 8.71
C TYR A 42 1.93 22.61 7.62
N PRO A 43 1.51 23.08 6.44
CA PRO A 43 1.28 22.20 5.31
C PRO A 43 2.59 21.59 4.84
N LEU A 44 2.50 20.49 4.09
CA LEU A 44 3.61 20.00 3.30
C LEU A 44 4.05 21.08 2.30
N SER A 45 5.33 21.11 1.95
CA SER A 45 5.75 21.91 0.80
C SER A 45 5.05 21.41 -0.47
N PRO A 46 4.85 22.27 -1.49
CA PRO A 46 4.16 21.88 -2.71
C PRO A 46 4.78 20.64 -3.39
N ILE A 47 6.10 20.52 -3.39
CA ILE A 47 6.80 19.38 -4.02
C ILE A 47 6.55 18.07 -3.25
N GLU A 48 6.54 18.11 -1.92
CA GLU A 48 6.25 16.94 -1.09
C GLU A 48 4.80 16.50 -1.27
N ALA A 49 3.87 17.46 -1.30
CA ALA A 49 2.46 17.19 -1.51
C ALA A 49 2.20 16.50 -2.86
N GLU A 50 2.76 17.03 -3.93
CA GLU A 50 2.60 16.45 -5.28
C GLU A 50 3.27 15.09 -5.40
N PHE A 51 4.44 14.89 -4.79
CA PHE A 51 5.08 13.59 -4.79
C PHE A 51 4.25 12.53 -4.06
N ILE A 52 3.69 12.88 -2.90
CA ILE A 52 2.80 11.97 -2.15
C ILE A 52 1.53 11.68 -2.97
N ARG A 53 0.90 12.70 -3.59
CA ARG A 53 -0.24 12.49 -4.50
C ARG A 53 0.12 11.55 -5.65
N PHE A 54 1.29 11.73 -6.24
CA PHE A 54 1.80 10.85 -7.30
C PHE A 54 1.95 9.41 -6.82
N MET A 55 2.55 9.17 -5.65
CA MET A 55 2.69 7.81 -5.09
C MET A 55 1.34 7.09 -4.99
N PHE A 56 0.30 7.79 -4.56
CA PHE A 56 -1.05 7.26 -4.38
C PHE A 56 -1.91 7.29 -5.66
N SER A 57 -1.45 7.95 -6.72
CA SER A 57 -2.17 8.06 -8.00
C SER A 57 -2.22 6.74 -8.77
N ALA A 58 -3.13 6.65 -9.74
CA ALA A 58 -3.19 5.52 -10.67
C ALA A 58 -1.86 5.27 -11.39
N GLN A 59 -1.15 6.35 -11.75
CA GLN A 59 0.17 6.26 -12.40
C GLN A 59 1.22 5.68 -11.45
N GLY A 60 1.29 6.18 -10.21
CA GLY A 60 2.22 5.67 -9.19
C GLY A 60 1.95 4.21 -8.87
N GLN A 61 0.68 3.84 -8.70
CA GLN A 61 0.28 2.46 -8.42
C GLN A 61 0.54 1.50 -9.59
N ALA A 62 0.47 1.97 -10.85
CA ALA A 62 0.86 1.17 -12.01
C ALA A 62 2.36 0.83 -12.00
N LEU A 63 3.22 1.74 -11.51
CA LEU A 63 4.65 1.45 -11.34
C LEU A 63 4.90 0.45 -10.21
N VAL A 64 4.15 0.55 -9.10
CA VAL A 64 4.20 -0.41 -7.99
C VAL A 64 3.86 -1.83 -8.48
N GLU A 65 2.81 -1.97 -9.29
CA GLU A 65 2.43 -3.27 -9.87
C GLU A 65 3.49 -3.81 -10.84
N LYS A 66 4.09 -2.94 -11.66
CA LYS A 66 5.18 -3.30 -12.59
C LYS A 66 6.41 -3.85 -11.85
N ASP A 67 6.72 -3.31 -10.68
CA ASP A 67 7.84 -3.76 -9.84
C ASP A 67 7.50 -5.00 -8.98
N GLY A 68 6.31 -5.58 -9.17
CA GLY A 68 5.91 -6.85 -8.55
C GLY A 68 5.24 -6.72 -7.18
N TYR A 69 4.86 -5.51 -6.77
CA TYR A 69 4.06 -5.28 -5.57
C TYR A 69 2.56 -5.33 -5.86
N VAL A 70 1.77 -5.42 -4.80
CA VAL A 70 0.31 -5.32 -4.89
C VAL A 70 -0.10 -3.86 -4.72
N PRO A 71 -0.73 -3.23 -5.73
CA PRO A 71 -1.19 -1.85 -5.62
C PRO A 71 -2.34 -1.75 -4.63
N ILE A 72 -2.43 -0.60 -3.96
CA ILE A 72 -3.48 -0.29 -2.99
C ILE A 72 -4.77 0.15 -3.69
N THR A 73 -5.89 0.13 -2.94
CA THR A 73 -7.19 0.59 -3.43
C THR A 73 -7.30 2.11 -3.35
N ALA A 74 -8.19 2.70 -4.15
CA ALA A 74 -8.46 4.14 -4.12
C ALA A 74 -8.98 4.61 -2.75
N ASP A 75 -9.84 3.82 -2.11
CA ASP A 75 -10.35 4.15 -0.77
C ASP A 75 -9.23 4.16 0.27
N PHE A 76 -8.32 3.18 0.22
CA PHE A 76 -7.17 3.15 1.12
C PHE A 76 -6.22 4.33 0.88
N ALA A 77 -5.97 4.67 -0.40
CA ALA A 77 -5.18 5.84 -0.76
C ALA A 77 -5.78 7.14 -0.21
N ALA A 78 -7.11 7.31 -0.30
CA ALA A 78 -7.80 8.48 0.24
C ALA A 78 -7.65 8.58 1.76
N GLU A 79 -7.73 7.47 2.49
CA GLU A 79 -7.52 7.46 3.94
C GLU A 79 -6.07 7.80 4.33
N GLU A 80 -5.07 7.33 3.57
CA GLU A 80 -3.66 7.65 3.85
C GLU A 80 -3.32 9.11 3.52
N LEU A 81 -3.87 9.68 2.44
CA LEU A 81 -3.64 11.09 2.07
C LEU A 81 -4.16 12.05 3.14
N LYS A 82 -5.32 11.76 3.75
CA LYS A 82 -5.86 12.56 4.86
C LYS A 82 -4.91 12.68 6.04
N LYS A 83 -4.11 11.65 6.33
CA LYS A 83 -3.16 11.66 7.46
C LYS A 83 -2.08 12.74 7.33
N VAL A 84 -1.80 13.18 6.11
CA VAL A 84 -0.83 14.24 5.82
C VAL A 84 -1.49 15.55 5.37
N GLY A 85 -2.82 15.65 5.49
CA GLY A 85 -3.59 16.84 5.12
C GLY A 85 -3.79 17.01 3.61
N LEU A 86 -3.80 15.90 2.85
CA LEU A 86 -3.97 15.88 1.39
C LEU A 86 -5.28 15.25 0.94
#